data_AF-A0A2I0KCG8-F1
#
_entry.id   AF-A0A2I0KCG8-F1
#
_cell.length_a   1.000
_cell.length_b   1.000
_cell.length_c   1.000
_cell.angle_alpha   90.00
_cell.angle_beta   90.00
_cell.angle_gamma   90.00
#
_symmetry.space_group_name_H-M   'P 1'
#
loop_
_entity.id
_entity.type
_entity.pdbx_description
1 polymer ?
#
loop_
_entity_poly.entity_id
_entity_poly.type
_entity_poly.pdbx_seq_one_letter_code
_entity_poly.pdbx_strand_id
1 'polypeptide(L)'
;MDGYLHLGHAFSLSKLEFAVAFHRLRGANVLLPFAFHCTGIPIKAAADRLAREARQYGDPPAFPKKDEEEQQLNQEPELENQGGNEPTMQDKKFKGKKSKAAAKSGGRMYQWEITKSLGLSNSEISKFQDPHNPLSFFPPLAKDDLEMRKLKSMGKIVKDMRYAMYSLLDGQPCADHDRASGEGVQPQDYALIKMEAEKSSFGSSQLF
;
A
#
# COMPACT_ATOMS: atom_id res chain seq x y z
N MET A 1 -19.13 -1.41 0.14
CA MET A 1 -17.89 -2.21 0.28
C MET A 1 -18.09 -3.51 -0.48
N ASP A 2 -17.36 -3.67 -1.57
CA ASP A 2 -17.46 -4.80 -2.51
C ASP A 2 -16.24 -5.74 -2.46
N GLY A 3 -15.28 -5.50 -1.56
CA GLY A 3 -14.11 -6.33 -1.36
C GLY A 3 -13.22 -5.87 -0.20
N TYR A 4 -12.04 -6.51 -0.07
CA TYR A 4 -11.04 -6.18 0.93
C TYR A 4 -10.33 -4.85 0.67
N LEU A 5 -9.87 -4.20 1.74
CA LEU A 5 -9.04 -3.00 1.63
C LEU A 5 -7.63 -3.36 1.17
N HIS A 6 -7.23 -2.87 -0.01
CA HIS A 6 -5.85 -3.02 -0.51
C HIS A 6 -4.90 -1.92 -0.02
N LEU A 7 -3.59 -2.09 -0.30
CA LEU A 7 -2.52 -1.18 0.14
C LEU A 7 -2.73 0.29 -0.29
N GLY A 8 -3.33 0.54 -1.45
CA GLY A 8 -3.69 1.90 -1.88
C GLY A 8 -4.68 2.61 -0.93
N HIS A 9 -5.61 1.88 -0.30
CA HIS A 9 -6.48 2.44 0.73
C HIS A 9 -5.66 2.74 1.98
N ALA A 10 -4.79 1.82 2.41
CA ALA A 10 -3.91 2.01 3.57
C ALA A 10 -2.99 3.24 3.40
N PHE A 11 -2.41 3.46 2.21
CA PHE A 11 -1.61 4.64 1.90
C PHE A 11 -2.41 5.95 1.96
N SER A 12 -3.67 5.93 1.53
CA SER A 12 -4.52 7.12 1.61
C SER A 12 -4.92 7.41 3.07
N LEU A 13 -5.20 6.36 3.84
CA LEU A 13 -5.61 6.45 5.23
C LEU A 13 -4.45 6.84 6.17
N SER A 14 -3.22 6.40 5.88
CA SER A 14 -2.05 6.69 6.70
C SER A 14 -1.80 8.19 6.86
N LYS A 15 -2.08 8.98 5.82
CA LYS A 15 -1.97 10.44 5.86
C LYS A 15 -2.84 11.05 6.96
N LEU A 16 -4.07 10.57 7.10
CA LEU A 16 -5.00 11.02 8.14
C LEU A 16 -4.57 10.49 9.51
N GLU A 17 -4.18 9.22 9.60
CA GLU A 17 -3.75 8.63 10.87
C GLU A 17 -2.52 9.34 11.44
N PHE A 18 -1.52 9.66 10.61
CA PHE A 18 -0.32 10.38 11.05
C PHE A 18 -0.63 11.81 11.48
N ALA A 19 -1.45 12.53 10.73
CA ALA A 19 -1.89 13.87 11.11
C ALA A 19 -2.63 13.87 12.45
N VAL A 20 -3.54 12.91 12.64
CA VAL A 20 -4.30 12.74 13.88
C VAL A 20 -3.38 12.39 15.05
N ALA A 21 -2.43 11.47 14.86
CA ALA A 21 -1.46 11.11 15.88
C ALA A 21 -0.58 12.31 16.28
N PHE A 22 -0.12 13.10 15.32
CA PHE A 22 0.63 14.33 15.56
C PHE A 22 -0.18 15.35 16.38
N HIS A 23 -1.43 15.61 16.01
CA HIS A 23 -2.29 16.54 16.74
C HIS A 23 -2.63 16.04 18.15
N ARG A 24 -2.80 14.72 18.35
CA ARG A 24 -2.93 14.14 19.71
C ARG A 24 -1.69 14.42 20.56
N LEU A 25 -0.48 14.29 20.00
CA LEU A 25 0.77 14.60 20.71
C LEU A 25 0.90 16.08 21.10
N ARG A 26 0.32 16.98 20.29
CA ARG A 26 0.24 18.42 20.60
C ARG A 26 -0.83 18.78 21.64
N GLY A 27 -1.51 17.79 22.22
CA GLY A 27 -2.55 17.99 23.23
C GLY A 27 -3.91 18.40 22.65
N ALA A 28 -4.10 18.32 21.34
CA ALA A 28 -5.41 18.56 20.73
C ALA A 28 -6.34 17.37 20.97
N ASN A 29 -7.63 17.65 21.17
CA ASN A 29 -8.67 16.63 21.16
C ASN A 29 -9.04 16.32 19.69
N VAL A 30 -8.71 15.12 19.21
CA VAL A 30 -8.83 14.77 17.78
C VAL A 30 -9.85 13.66 17.58
N LEU A 31 -10.79 13.87 16.66
CA LEU A 31 -11.78 12.89 16.23
C LEU A 31 -11.45 12.40 14.81
N LEU A 32 -11.29 11.08 14.65
CA LEU A 32 -11.11 10.43 13.34
C LEU A 32 -12.23 9.40 13.14
N PRO A 33 -13.39 9.79 12.58
CA PRO A 33 -14.51 8.89 12.37
C PRO A 33 -14.33 8.09 11.07
N PHE A 34 -14.84 6.87 11.05
CA PHE A 34 -14.89 6.02 9.85
C PHE A 34 -16.31 5.55 9.58
N ALA A 35 -16.66 5.45 8.30
CA ALA A 35 -17.92 4.90 7.83
C ALA A 35 -17.70 4.10 6.55
N PHE A 36 -18.57 3.12 6.31
CA PHE A 36 -18.51 2.26 5.13
C PHE A 36 -19.53 2.71 4.09
N HIS A 37 -19.04 3.04 2.91
CA HIS A 37 -19.91 3.33 1.78
C HIS A 37 -20.38 2.01 1.15
N CYS A 38 -21.66 1.72 1.30
CA CYS A 38 -22.30 0.50 0.78
C CYS A 38 -23.42 0.76 -0.22
N THR A 39 -23.71 2.04 -0.50
CA THR A 39 -24.68 2.42 -1.53
C THR A 39 -24.04 2.34 -2.91
N GLY A 40 -24.81 1.82 -3.88
CA GLY A 40 -24.40 1.78 -5.28
C GLY A 40 -24.62 0.43 -5.95
N ILE A 41 -24.47 0.44 -7.27
CA ILE A 41 -24.64 -0.71 -8.15
C ILE A 41 -23.53 -1.78 -8.06
N PRO A 42 -22.26 -1.49 -7.74
CA PRO A 42 -21.17 -2.48 -7.84
C PRO A 42 -21.41 -3.79 -7.07
N ILE A 43 -21.93 -3.70 -5.84
CA ILE A 43 -22.21 -4.88 -5.00
C ILE A 43 -23.28 -5.75 -5.64
N LYS A 44 -24.37 -5.13 -6.10
CA LYS A 44 -25.46 -5.83 -6.80
C LYS A 44 -25.00 -6.41 -8.14
N ALA A 45 -24.22 -5.67 -8.91
CA ALA A 45 -23.69 -6.13 -10.19
C ALA A 45 -22.74 -7.32 -10.03
N ALA A 46 -21.92 -7.36 -8.97
CA ALA A 46 -21.06 -8.49 -8.65
C ALA A 46 -21.86 -9.71 -8.22
N ALA A 47 -22.86 -9.54 -7.35
CA ALA A 47 -23.77 -10.61 -6.93
C ALA A 47 -24.55 -11.22 -8.11
N ASP A 48 -25.09 -10.37 -9.00
CA ASP A 48 -25.81 -10.82 -10.19
C ASP A 48 -24.88 -11.52 -11.20
N ARG A 49 -23.60 -11.11 -11.29
CA ARG A 49 -22.59 -11.82 -12.09
C ARG A 49 -22.31 -13.21 -11.54
N LEU A 50 -22.09 -13.33 -10.22
CA LEU A 50 -21.91 -14.62 -9.56
C LEU A 50 -23.12 -15.53 -9.76
N ALA A 51 -24.33 -14.99 -9.62
CA ALA A 51 -25.57 -15.76 -9.83
C ALA A 51 -25.71 -16.24 -11.28
N ARG A 52 -25.31 -15.44 -12.27
CA ARG A 52 -25.29 -15.87 -13.69
C ARG A 52 -24.25 -16.96 -13.95
N GLU A 53 -23.04 -16.78 -13.43
CA GLU A 53 -21.97 -17.77 -13.57
C GLU A 53 -22.36 -19.10 -12.93
N ALA A 54 -22.96 -19.06 -11.72
CA ALA A 54 -23.46 -20.25 -11.03
C ALA A 54 -24.58 -20.97 -11.81
N ARG A 55 -25.50 -20.21 -12.43
CA ARG A 55 -26.57 -20.79 -13.28
C ARG A 55 -26.02 -21.43 -14.56
N GLN A 56 -24.99 -20.84 -15.16
CA GLN A 56 -24.46 -21.27 -16.45
C GLN A 56 -23.45 -22.41 -16.33
N TYR A 57 -22.63 -22.42 -15.28
CA TYR A 57 -21.49 -23.32 -15.13
C TYR A 57 -21.58 -24.24 -13.90
N GLY A 58 -22.59 -24.07 -13.04
CA GLY A 58 -22.77 -24.83 -11.79
C GLY A 58 -22.24 -24.11 -10.55
N ASP A 59 -22.46 -24.71 -9.37
CA ASP A 59 -22.00 -24.22 -8.07
C ASP A 59 -21.32 -25.36 -7.30
N PRO A 60 -19.98 -25.53 -7.37
CA PRO A 60 -19.00 -24.62 -7.97
C PRO A 60 -18.96 -24.67 -9.51
N PRO A 61 -18.62 -23.54 -10.18
CA PRO A 61 -18.66 -23.45 -11.64
C PRO A 61 -17.50 -24.18 -12.30
N ALA A 62 -17.81 -24.94 -13.35
CA ALA A 62 -16.85 -25.54 -14.27
C ALA A 62 -16.72 -24.66 -15.54
N PHE A 63 -15.77 -23.73 -15.52
CA PHE A 63 -15.52 -22.86 -16.68
C PHE A 63 -14.82 -23.61 -17.81
N PRO A 64 -15.13 -23.30 -19.08
CA PRO A 64 -14.37 -23.83 -20.21
C PRO A 64 -12.91 -23.38 -20.08
N LYS A 65 -11.97 -24.33 -20.16
CA LYS A 65 -10.54 -24.01 -20.19
C LYS A 65 -10.29 -23.14 -21.42
N LYS A 66 -9.63 -22.00 -21.23
CA LYS A 66 -9.05 -21.27 -22.37
C LYS A 66 -7.95 -22.15 -22.94
N ASP A 67 -8.07 -22.52 -24.20
CA ASP A 67 -6.94 -23.05 -24.96
C ASP A 67 -5.80 -22.02 -24.89
N GLU A 68 -4.57 -22.52 -24.70
CA GLU A 68 -3.36 -21.72 -24.45
C GLU A 68 -3.00 -20.78 -25.63
N GLU A 69 -3.74 -20.85 -26.74
CA GLU A 69 -3.49 -20.12 -27.99
C GLU A 69 -3.79 -18.61 -27.92
N GLU A 70 -4.67 -18.14 -27.03
CA GLU A 70 -4.93 -16.68 -26.89
C GLU A 70 -3.80 -15.92 -26.16
N GLN A 71 -2.82 -16.60 -25.56
CA GLN A 71 -1.69 -15.95 -24.89
C GLN A 71 -0.54 -15.58 -25.85
N GLN A 72 -0.48 -16.17 -27.05
CA GLN A 72 0.61 -15.95 -28.00
C GLN A 72 0.34 -14.82 -29.01
N LEU A 73 -0.91 -14.40 -29.20
CA LEU A 73 -1.25 -13.39 -30.23
C LEU A 73 -0.95 -11.93 -29.83
N ASN A 74 -0.49 -11.69 -28.59
CA ASN A 74 -0.12 -10.35 -28.09
C ASN A 74 1.39 -10.13 -27.92
N GLN A 75 2.23 -11.04 -28.43
CA GLN A 75 3.66 -10.78 -28.58
C GLN A 75 3.93 -10.38 -30.04
N GLU A 76 4.06 -9.09 -30.30
CA GLU A 76 4.66 -8.65 -31.57
C GLU A 76 6.11 -9.17 -31.64
N PRO A 77 6.59 -9.59 -32.84
CA PRO A 77 7.93 -10.13 -33.00
C PRO A 77 8.97 -9.02 -32.81
N GLU A 78 9.88 -9.21 -31.85
CA GLU A 78 11.11 -8.43 -31.76
C GLU A 78 11.97 -8.75 -32.99
N LEU A 79 12.10 -7.77 -33.88
CA LEU A 79 13.09 -7.79 -34.95
C LEU A 79 14.48 -7.62 -34.30
N GLU A 80 15.25 -8.71 -34.32
CA GLU A 80 16.69 -8.67 -34.09
C GLU A 80 17.36 -7.74 -35.10
N ASN A 81 18.18 -6.81 -34.62
CA ASN A 81 19.22 -6.22 -35.45
C ASN A 81 20.51 -6.09 -34.64
N GLN A 82 21.56 -6.70 -35.18
CA GLN A 82 22.90 -6.79 -34.62
C GLN A 82 23.64 -5.46 -34.76
N GLY A 83 24.45 -5.10 -33.76
CA GLY A 83 25.44 -4.02 -33.85
C GLY A 83 25.96 -3.60 -32.47
N GLY A 84 27.27 -3.78 -32.23
CA GLY A 84 27.91 -3.72 -30.92
C GLY A 84 28.36 -2.35 -30.39
N ASN A 85 29.06 -2.46 -29.24
CA ASN A 85 29.82 -1.50 -28.42
C ASN A 85 29.12 -0.88 -27.19
N GLU A 86 29.59 -1.30 -26.01
CA GLU A 86 29.48 -0.65 -24.69
C GLU A 86 30.39 0.60 -24.57
N PRO A 87 30.38 1.39 -23.46
CA PRO A 87 29.35 1.60 -22.43
C PRO A 87 29.12 3.09 -22.10
N THR A 88 27.92 3.52 -21.66
CA THR A 88 27.81 4.69 -20.76
C THR A 88 26.52 4.64 -19.94
N MET A 89 26.66 4.71 -18.61
CA MET A 89 25.56 4.84 -17.66
C MET A 89 24.98 6.25 -17.71
N GLN A 90 23.67 6.41 -17.90
CA GLN A 90 22.93 7.61 -17.52
C GLN A 90 21.41 7.36 -17.46
N ASP A 91 20.85 7.73 -16.31
CA ASP A 91 19.51 8.27 -16.06
C ASP A 91 18.28 7.55 -16.63
N LYS A 92 17.78 6.56 -15.89
CA LYS A 92 16.39 6.09 -16.05
C LYS A 92 15.41 7.09 -15.44
N LYS A 93 15.10 8.12 -16.24
CA LYS A 93 13.92 8.97 -16.12
C LYS A 93 12.67 8.08 -16.02
N PHE A 94 12.03 8.04 -14.85
CA PHE A 94 10.83 7.25 -14.60
C PHE A 94 9.66 7.83 -15.40
N LYS A 95 9.52 7.43 -16.67
CA LYS A 95 8.30 7.69 -17.45
C LYS A 95 7.18 6.86 -16.82
N GLY A 96 6.30 7.53 -16.09
CA GLY A 96 5.07 6.94 -15.56
C GLY A 96 4.24 6.33 -16.68
N LYS A 97 4.39 5.02 -16.90
CA LYS A 97 3.46 4.25 -17.73
C LYS A 97 2.09 4.36 -17.07
N LYS A 98 1.11 4.92 -17.78
CA LYS A 98 -0.30 4.98 -17.35
C LYS A 98 -0.80 3.55 -17.08
N SER A 99 -0.65 3.10 -15.84
CA SER A 99 -0.81 1.71 -15.40
C SER A 99 -2.29 1.26 -15.34
N LYS A 100 -3.23 2.18 -15.53
CA LYS A 100 -4.68 1.91 -15.51
C LYS A 100 -5.21 1.24 -16.78
N ALA A 101 -4.57 1.43 -17.93
CA ALA A 101 -5.03 0.85 -19.20
C ALA A 101 -4.57 -0.60 -19.37
N ALA A 102 -3.33 -0.91 -18.99
CA ALA A 102 -2.78 -2.27 -19.08
C ALA A 102 -3.50 -3.27 -18.16
N ALA A 103 -3.91 -2.85 -16.96
CA ALA A 103 -4.62 -3.71 -16.00
C ALA A 103 -6.06 -4.07 -16.41
N LYS A 104 -6.65 -3.36 -17.39
CA LYS A 104 -7.99 -3.65 -17.92
C LYS A 104 -7.97 -4.48 -19.20
N SER A 105 -6.78 -4.83 -19.70
CA SER A 105 -6.61 -5.61 -20.93
C SER A 105 -6.36 -7.11 -20.69
N GLY A 106 -6.34 -7.55 -19.42
CA GLY A 106 -6.31 -8.97 -19.08
C GLY A 106 -7.66 -9.60 -19.42
N GLY A 107 -7.65 -10.68 -20.21
CA GLY A 107 -8.86 -11.30 -20.77
C GLY A 107 -9.92 -11.64 -19.73
N ARG A 108 -11.17 -11.87 -20.19
CA ARG A 108 -12.35 -12.20 -19.35
C ARG A 108 -11.96 -13.10 -18.16
N MET A 109 -11.87 -12.52 -16.97
CA MET A 109 -11.78 -13.23 -15.70
C MET A 109 -13.20 -13.36 -15.15
N TYR A 110 -13.56 -14.57 -14.70
CA TYR A 110 -14.87 -14.79 -14.11
C TYR A 110 -14.94 -14.20 -12.71
N GLN A 111 -16.10 -13.67 -12.32
CA GLN A 111 -16.29 -13.09 -10.99
C GLN A 111 -16.06 -14.12 -9.89
N TRP A 112 -16.41 -15.39 -10.13
CA TRP A 112 -16.13 -16.50 -9.22
C TRP A 112 -14.63 -16.69 -8.97
N GLU A 113 -13.80 -16.64 -10.02
CA GLU A 113 -12.34 -16.78 -9.91
C GLU A 113 -11.72 -15.62 -9.15
N ILE A 114 -12.19 -14.39 -9.40
CA ILE A 114 -11.78 -13.20 -8.65
C ILE A 114 -12.12 -13.37 -7.17
N THR A 115 -13.34 -13.80 -6.85
CA THR A 115 -13.79 -13.96 -5.47
C THR A 115 -13.02 -15.10 -4.75
N LYS A 116 -12.69 -16.16 -5.47
CA LYS A 116 -11.84 -17.25 -4.98
C LYS A 116 -10.40 -16.80 -4.73
N SER A 117 -9.86 -15.90 -5.55
CA SER A 117 -8.52 -15.31 -5.35
C SER A 117 -8.42 -14.48 -4.07
N LEU A 118 -9.56 -14.03 -3.53
CA LEU A 118 -9.62 -13.36 -2.22
C LEU A 118 -9.52 -14.34 -1.04
N GLY A 119 -9.35 -15.63 -1.29
CA GLY A 119 -9.19 -16.66 -0.26
C GLY A 119 -10.51 -17.18 0.32
N LEU A 120 -11.64 -16.93 -0.35
CA LEU A 120 -12.96 -17.39 0.07
C LEU A 120 -13.24 -18.82 -0.40
N SER A 121 -13.90 -19.62 0.45
CA SER A 121 -14.31 -20.97 0.10
C SER A 121 -15.50 -20.95 -0.87
N ASN A 122 -15.66 -22.01 -1.69
CA ASN A 122 -16.76 -22.09 -2.65
C ASN A 122 -18.15 -21.93 -1.99
N SER A 123 -18.32 -22.44 -0.76
CA SER A 123 -19.58 -22.31 -0.02
C SER A 123 -19.86 -20.88 0.45
N GLU A 124 -18.83 -20.07 0.69
CA GLU A 124 -18.96 -18.64 1.00
C GLU A 124 -19.26 -17.83 -0.27
N ILE A 125 -18.58 -18.14 -1.38
CA ILE A 125 -18.80 -17.49 -2.67
C ILE A 125 -20.25 -17.72 -3.14
N SER A 126 -20.77 -18.93 -2.94
CA SER A 126 -22.17 -19.25 -3.25
C SER A 126 -23.16 -18.31 -2.53
N LYS A 127 -22.88 -17.96 -1.27
CA LYS A 127 -23.73 -17.02 -0.49
C LYS A 127 -23.68 -15.60 -1.08
N PHE A 128 -22.62 -15.22 -1.78
CA PHE A 128 -22.48 -13.87 -2.36
C PHE A 128 -23.29 -13.67 -3.65
N GLN A 129 -24.04 -14.69 -4.09
CA GLN A 129 -25.10 -14.51 -5.10
C GLN A 129 -26.22 -13.58 -4.60
N ASP A 130 -26.43 -13.51 -3.27
CA ASP A 130 -27.32 -12.52 -2.66
C ASP A 130 -26.53 -11.22 -2.35
N PRO A 131 -26.95 -10.05 -2.86
CA PRO A 131 -26.30 -8.77 -2.60
C PRO A 131 -26.24 -8.37 -1.13
N HIS A 132 -27.07 -8.94 -0.25
CA HIS A 132 -27.06 -8.60 1.18
C HIS A 132 -25.92 -9.29 1.95
N ASN A 133 -25.48 -10.48 1.54
CA ASN A 133 -24.46 -11.23 2.27
C ASN A 133 -23.09 -10.53 2.30
N PRO A 134 -22.59 -9.92 1.19
CA PRO A 134 -21.38 -9.10 1.22
C PRO A 134 -21.44 -7.92 2.20
N LEU A 135 -22.63 -7.34 2.43
CA LEU A 135 -22.82 -6.20 3.34
C LEU A 135 -22.64 -6.59 4.81
N SER A 136 -22.90 -7.84 5.15
CA SER A 136 -22.66 -8.38 6.49
C SER A 136 -21.24 -8.92 6.64
N PHE A 137 -20.58 -9.26 5.53
CA PHE A 137 -19.27 -9.91 5.54
C PHE A 137 -18.10 -8.90 5.52
N PHE A 138 -18.07 -7.98 4.55
CA PHE A 138 -16.89 -7.11 4.35
C PHE A 138 -16.76 -5.96 5.36
N PRO A 139 -17.83 -5.26 5.80
CA PRO A 139 -17.66 -4.12 6.71
C PRO A 139 -17.04 -4.46 8.08
N PRO A 140 -17.39 -5.58 8.74
CA PRO A 140 -16.70 -5.98 9.98
C PRO A 140 -15.20 -6.24 9.77
N LEU A 141 -14.83 -6.93 8.68
CA LEU A 141 -13.44 -7.21 8.35
C LEU A 141 -12.66 -5.93 8.05
N ALA A 142 -13.25 -5.03 7.26
CA ALA A 142 -12.66 -3.73 6.97
C ALA A 142 -12.49 -2.87 8.23
N LYS A 143 -13.39 -2.99 9.21
CA LYS A 143 -13.25 -2.30 10.50
C LYS A 143 -12.05 -2.80 11.29
N ASP A 144 -11.89 -4.11 11.37
CA ASP A 144 -10.75 -4.72 12.07
C ASP A 144 -9.41 -4.33 11.43
N ASP A 145 -9.38 -4.23 10.10
CA ASP A 145 -8.23 -3.75 9.34
C ASP A 145 -7.95 -2.25 9.59
N LEU A 146 -8.99 -1.40 9.57
CA LEU A 146 -8.88 0.05 9.80
C LEU A 146 -8.41 0.42 11.20
N GLU A 147 -8.85 -0.32 12.21
CA GLU A 147 -8.43 -0.07 13.60
C GLU A 147 -7.00 -0.56 13.87
N MET A 148 -6.31 -1.11 12.87
CA MET A 148 -4.95 -1.66 12.93
C MET A 148 -4.79 -2.70 14.07
N ARG A 149 -5.90 -3.25 14.58
CA ARG A 149 -5.94 -4.16 15.72
C ARG A 149 -5.21 -5.45 15.41
N LYS A 150 -5.32 -5.93 14.17
CA LYS A 150 -4.65 -7.15 13.70
C LYS A 150 -3.13 -6.99 13.69
N LEU A 151 -2.62 -5.88 13.18
CA LEU A 151 -1.18 -5.60 13.18
C LEU A 151 -0.66 -5.34 14.60
N LYS A 152 -1.47 -4.70 15.45
CA LYS A 152 -1.14 -4.50 16.87
C LYS A 152 -1.14 -5.82 17.66
N SER A 153 -2.12 -6.70 17.44
CA SER A 153 -2.19 -8.02 18.11
C SER A 153 -1.09 -8.97 17.64
N MET A 154 -0.69 -8.88 16.37
CA MET A 154 0.48 -9.57 15.82
C MET A 154 1.82 -8.98 16.30
N GLY A 155 1.81 -7.95 17.15
CA GLY A 155 3.02 -7.30 17.66
C GLY A 155 3.83 -6.55 16.61
N LYS A 156 3.24 -6.26 15.43
CA LYS A 156 3.91 -5.55 14.33
C LYS A 156 3.88 -4.03 14.51
N ILE A 157 2.95 -3.53 15.32
CA ILE A 157 2.86 -2.12 15.70
C ILE A 157 3.28 -1.98 17.17
N VAL A 158 4.43 -1.35 17.39
CA VAL A 158 4.98 -1.07 18.72
C VAL A 158 5.15 0.44 18.86
N LYS A 159 4.80 0.97 20.04
CA LYS A 159 5.13 2.36 20.40
C LYS A 159 6.53 2.36 20.99
N ASP A 160 7.45 3.03 20.31
CA ASP A 160 8.85 3.12 20.72
C ASP A 160 9.42 4.49 20.35
N MET A 161 10.44 4.95 21.08
CA MET A 161 11.16 6.18 20.78
C MET A 161 12.26 5.87 19.76
N ARG A 162 12.04 6.27 18.51
CA ARG A 162 12.90 5.91 17.38
C ARG A 162 13.47 7.18 16.75
N TYR A 163 14.75 7.15 16.43
CA TYR A 163 15.32 8.17 15.55
C TYR A 163 14.74 7.99 14.14
N ALA A 164 14.26 9.08 13.57
CA ALA A 164 13.76 9.13 12.21
C ALA A 164 14.21 10.45 11.59
N MET A 165 14.36 10.48 10.27
CA MET A 165 14.53 11.76 9.58
C MET A 165 13.31 12.62 9.84
N TYR A 166 13.53 13.88 10.23
CA TYR A 166 12.49 14.76 10.70
C TYR A 166 12.53 16.08 9.93
N SER A 167 11.39 16.50 9.39
CA SER A 167 11.25 17.80 8.75
C SER A 167 10.88 18.84 9.79
N LEU A 168 11.75 19.82 10.02
CA LEU A 168 11.47 20.93 10.93
C LEU A 168 10.34 21.83 10.41
N LEU A 169 10.18 21.92 9.08
CA LEU A 169 9.12 22.71 8.44
C LEU A 169 7.76 22.07 8.62
N ASP A 170 7.68 20.75 8.39
CA ASP A 170 6.41 20.01 8.48
C ASP A 170 6.09 19.58 9.92
N GLY A 171 7.07 19.62 10.82
CA GLY A 171 6.92 19.20 12.21
C GLY A 171 6.60 17.72 12.36
N GLN A 172 7.07 16.87 11.43
CA GLN A 172 6.79 15.45 11.44
C GLN A 172 7.96 14.62 10.88
N PRO A 173 8.02 13.32 11.17
CA PRO A 173 8.93 12.40 10.48
C PRO A 173 8.75 12.46 8.96
N CYS A 174 9.85 12.53 8.22
CA CYS A 174 9.88 12.63 6.77
C CYS A 174 10.26 11.26 6.16
N ALA A 175 9.27 10.58 5.59
CA ALA A 175 9.46 9.29 4.93
C ALA A 175 10.19 9.48 3.59
N ASP A 176 10.76 8.40 3.05
CA ASP A 176 11.58 8.44 1.83
C ASP A 176 10.86 9.10 0.64
N HIS A 177 9.57 8.81 0.45
CA HIS A 177 8.77 9.39 -0.64
C HIS A 177 8.33 10.84 -0.39
N ASP A 178 8.54 11.37 0.82
CA ASP A 178 8.29 12.78 1.13
C ASP A 178 9.56 13.64 0.88
N ARG A 179 10.68 13.01 0.51
CA ARG A 179 11.97 13.70 0.32
C ARG A 179 12.14 14.20 -1.10
N ALA A 180 12.58 15.45 -1.23
CA ALA A 180 13.06 15.98 -2.50
C ALA A 180 14.45 15.44 -2.89
N SER A 181 15.25 15.04 -1.90
CA SER A 181 16.62 14.51 -2.07
C SER A 181 17.01 13.62 -0.88
N GLY A 182 17.97 12.70 -1.08
CA GLY A 182 18.45 11.83 0.00
C GLY A 182 17.48 10.71 0.36
N GLU A 183 16.79 10.16 -0.64
CA GLU A 183 15.99 8.94 -0.49
C GLU A 183 16.89 7.79 -0.01
N GLY A 184 16.47 7.08 1.05
CA GLY A 184 17.26 5.98 1.63
C GLY A 184 18.32 6.40 2.65
N VAL A 185 18.56 7.71 2.86
CA VAL A 185 19.47 8.17 3.94
C VAL A 185 18.85 7.86 5.30
N GLN A 186 19.61 7.20 6.17
CA GLN A 186 19.19 6.81 7.53
C GLN A 186 19.90 7.65 8.59
N PRO A 187 19.33 7.79 9.81
CA PRO A 187 20.03 8.40 10.93
C PRO A 187 21.38 7.71 11.15
N GLN A 188 22.44 8.50 11.27
CA GLN A 188 23.79 8.00 11.51
C GLN A 188 24.16 8.24 12.98
N ASP A 189 24.53 7.17 13.67
CA ASP A 189 24.95 7.24 15.07
C ASP A 189 26.39 7.77 15.18
N TYR A 190 26.59 8.72 16.09
CA TYR A 190 27.90 9.27 16.45
C TYR A 190 28.07 9.29 17.97
N ALA A 191 29.24 8.86 18.44
CA ALA A 191 29.63 9.03 19.83
C ALA A 191 30.19 10.45 20.02
N LEU A 192 29.47 11.30 20.75
CA LEU A 192 29.91 12.65 21.09
C LEU A 192 30.64 12.63 22.43
N ILE A 193 31.96 12.80 22.41
CA ILE A 193 32.78 12.90 23.62
C ILE A 193 32.74 14.34 24.11
N LYS A 194 32.12 14.57 25.26
CA LYS A 194 32.12 15.89 25.90
C LYS A 194 33.40 16.04 26.73
N MET A 195 34.27 16.96 26.30
CA MET A 195 35.47 17.33 27.03
C MET A 195 35.25 18.66 27.75
N GLU A 196 35.77 18.78 28.97
CA GLU A 196 35.77 20.02 29.72
C GLU A 196 36.86 20.95 29.16
N ALA A 197 36.50 22.21 28.92
CA ALA A 197 37.46 23.22 28.47
C ALA A 197 38.10 23.90 29.67
N GLU A 198 39.41 23.72 29.85
CA GLU A 198 40.17 24.46 30.87
C GLU A 198 40.40 25.91 30.42
N LYS A 199 40.24 26.86 31.35
CA LYS A 199 40.62 28.25 31.12
C LYS A 199 42.14 28.36 31.24
N SER A 200 42.82 28.80 30.17
CA SER A 200 44.26 29.00 30.21
C SER A 200 44.62 30.14 31.17
N SER A 201 45.34 29.85 32.25
CA SER A 201 46.06 30.85 33.03
C SER A 201 47.42 31.12 32.37
N PHE A 202 47.44 31.83 31.24
CA PHE A 202 48.69 32.41 30.75
C PHE A 202 49.08 33.55 31.70
N GLY A 203 49.89 33.21 32.71
CA GLY A 203 50.63 34.20 33.48
C GLY A 203 51.52 34.98 32.51
N SER A 204 51.35 36.28 32.47
CA SER A 204 52.24 37.22 31.80
C SER A 204 53.65 37.07 32.35
N SER A 205 54.48 36.21 31.73
CA SER A 205 55.91 36.19 31.98
C SER A 205 56.48 37.53 31.53
N GLN A 206 57.05 38.26 32.49
CA GLN A 206 57.75 39.53 32.30
C GLN A 206 58.70 39.45 31.10
N LEU A 207 58.50 40.35 30.15
CA LEU A 207 59.46 40.70 29.12
C LEU A 207 60.61 41.48 29.79
N PHE A 208 61.81 40.91 29.68
CA PHE A 208 63.16 41.46 29.88
C PHE A 208 63.52 42.07 31.25
#